data_AF-A0A7S1ASK4-F1
#
_entry.id   AF-A0A7S1ASK4-F1
#
_cell.length_a   1.000
_cell.length_b   1.000
_cell.length_c   1.000
_cell.angle_alpha   90.00
_cell.angle_beta   90.00
_cell.angle_gamma   90.00
#
_symmetry.space_group_name_H-M   'P 1'
#
loop_
_entity.id
_entity.type
_entity.pdbx_description
1 polymer ?
#
loop_
_entity_poly.entity_id
_entity_poly.type
_entity_poly.pdbx_seq_one_letter_code
_entity_poly.pdbx_strand_id
1 'polypeptide(L)'
;QLRSLDGRVSTELPNDFVQSFSGFLHLTGHPRSIPVDFKSFLLRGSKLRKVDWAFAVTVFTGMETKLMLHSRTPTKRSRVEEMFNGFLPILFVVLLVASLFAVLGRVLFLQGVGGAW
;
A
#
# COMPACT_ATOMS: atom_id res chain seq x y z
N GLN A 1 30.34 28.56 3.59
CA GLN A 1 30.72 27.69 4.73
C GLN A 1 30.41 26.21 4.52
N LEU A 2 29.36 25.80 3.80
CA LEU A 2 29.09 24.36 3.54
C LEU A 2 30.01 23.67 2.53
N ARG A 3 30.73 24.42 1.68
CA ARG A 3 31.59 23.87 0.62
C ARG A 3 32.77 23.03 1.12
N SER A 4 33.21 23.23 2.36
CA SER A 4 34.30 22.48 2.98
C SER A 4 33.82 21.31 3.86
N LEU A 5 32.50 21.09 3.93
CA LEU A 5 31.93 20.02 4.73
C LEU A 5 31.86 18.76 3.87
N ASP A 6 32.79 17.83 4.10
CA ASP A 6 32.83 16.54 3.44
C ASP A 6 32.62 15.42 4.48
N GLY A 7 31.98 14.34 4.05
CA GLY A 7 31.53 13.28 4.94
C GLY A 7 30.51 12.34 4.33
N ARG A 8 30.21 11.28 5.07
CA ARG A 8 29.28 10.22 4.69
C ARG A 8 28.28 9.96 5.80
N VAL A 9 27.02 9.76 5.43
CA VAL A 9 25.97 9.29 6.33
C VAL A 9 25.75 7.80 6.09
N SER A 10 25.86 7.00 7.13
CA SER A 10 25.53 5.57 7.16
C SER A 10 24.20 5.41 7.87
N THR A 11 23.20 4.80 7.23
CA THR A 11 21.86 4.65 7.82
C THR A 11 21.39 3.21 7.77
N GLU A 12 20.38 2.91 8.59
CA GLU A 12 19.55 1.72 8.39
C GLU A 12 18.88 1.69 7.01
N LEU A 13 18.42 0.51 6.60
CA LEU A 13 17.65 0.35 5.37
C LEU A 13 16.29 1.08 5.48
N PRO A 14 15.72 1.56 4.35
CA PRO A 14 14.38 2.11 4.31
C PRO A 14 13.35 1.13 4.90
N ASN A 15 12.56 1.57 5.87
CA ASN A 15 11.53 0.81 6.54
C ASN A 15 10.27 1.67 6.79
N ASP A 16 9.16 1.04 7.15
CA ASP A 16 7.84 1.66 7.38
C ASP A 16 7.58 2.09 8.83
N PHE A 17 8.55 1.86 9.74
CA PHE A 17 8.51 2.37 11.10
C PHE A 17 8.80 3.88 11.13
N VAL A 18 7.74 4.68 11.03
CA VAL A 18 7.82 6.15 10.89
C VAL A 18 8.60 6.82 12.03
N GLN A 19 8.52 6.29 13.25
CA GLN A 19 9.15 6.86 14.45
C GLN A 19 10.51 6.24 14.81
N SER A 20 11.00 5.30 14.01
CA SER A 20 12.33 4.71 14.20
C SER A 20 13.27 5.32 13.19
N PHE A 21 14.48 5.69 13.60
CA PHE A 21 15.59 6.00 12.70
C PHE A 21 16.90 5.88 13.47
N SER A 22 17.85 5.11 12.92
CA SER A 22 19.22 5.02 13.44
C SER A 22 20.24 5.16 12.32
N GLY A 23 21.25 5.99 12.56
CA GLY A 23 22.35 6.20 11.62
C GLY A 23 23.56 6.85 12.28
N PHE A 24 24.63 6.97 11.49
CA PHE A 24 25.90 7.56 11.89
C PHE A 24 26.39 8.53 10.82
N LEU A 25 26.71 9.75 11.22
CA LEU A 25 27.36 10.75 10.38
C LEU A 25 28.88 10.68 10.61
N HIS A 26 29.63 10.46 9.53
CA HIS A 26 31.09 10.47 9.49
C HIS A 26 31.54 11.72 8.75
N LEU A 27 32.17 12.67 9.45
CA LEU A 27 32.71 13.91 8.85
C LEU A 27 34.21 13.77 8.63
N THR A 28 34.70 14.21 7.47
CA THR A 28 36.15 14.26 7.21
C THR A 28 36.82 15.22 8.19
N GLY A 29 37.83 14.75 8.92
CA GLY A 29 38.53 15.53 9.96
C GLY A 29 37.93 15.39 11.37
N HIS A 30 36.83 14.66 11.55
CA HIS A 30 36.35 14.24 12.87
C HIS A 30 36.59 12.74 13.07
N PRO A 31 37.34 12.32 14.10
CA PRO A 31 37.70 10.91 14.30
C PRO A 31 36.54 10.04 14.81
N ARG A 32 35.46 10.64 15.30
CA ARG A 32 34.29 9.93 15.85
C ARG A 32 33.07 10.09 14.95
N SER A 33 32.34 9.00 14.77
CA SER A 33 31.01 9.04 14.19
C SER A 33 30.04 9.72 15.14
N ILE A 34 29.15 10.54 14.59
CA ILE A 34 28.08 11.22 15.33
C ILE A 34 26.81 10.38 15.13
N PRO A 35 26.23 9.80 16.20
CA PRO A 35 24.98 9.08 16.08
C PRO A 35 23.83 10.03 15.73
N VAL A 36 22.98 9.60 14.82
CA VAL A 36 21.78 10.31 14.39
C VAL A 36 20.58 9.43 14.70
N ASP A 37 19.67 9.98 15.49
CA ASP A 37 18.46 9.30 15.95
C ASP A 37 17.21 9.96 15.38
N PHE A 38 16.05 9.34 15.57
CA PHE A 38 14.76 9.91 15.14
C PHE A 38 14.52 11.35 15.63
N LYS A 39 15.05 11.73 16.81
CA LYS A 39 14.92 13.10 17.35
C LYS A 39 15.56 14.17 16.47
N SER A 40 16.61 13.84 15.72
CA SER A 40 17.28 14.75 14.77
C SER A 40 16.87 14.47 13.31
N PHE A 41 15.91 13.58 13.08
CA PHE A 41 15.42 13.22 11.76
C PHE A 41 14.14 13.99 11.42
N LEU A 42 14.12 14.66 10.26
CA LEU A 42 12.95 15.39 9.77
C LEU A 42 12.23 14.57 8.71
N LEU A 43 10.96 14.24 8.98
CA LEU A 43 10.09 13.57 8.03
C LEU A 43 9.61 14.50 6.91
N ARG A 44 9.25 13.89 5.78
CA ARG A 44 8.57 14.59 4.68
C ARG A 44 7.29 15.25 5.20
N GLY A 45 7.16 16.56 5.04
CA GLY A 45 5.99 17.33 5.49
C GLY A 45 6.11 17.92 6.89
N SER A 46 7.21 17.69 7.61
CA SER A 46 7.49 18.38 8.88
C SER A 46 7.60 19.90 8.67
N LYS A 47 7.01 20.67 9.60
CA LYS A 47 7.11 22.13 9.64
C LYS A 47 8.01 22.55 10.80
N LEU A 48 9.10 23.24 10.48
CA LEU A 48 9.94 23.88 11.48
C LEU A 48 9.17 25.02 12.16
N ARG A 49 9.21 25.08 13.50
CA ARG A 49 8.60 26.14 14.30
C ARG A 49 9.66 26.72 15.22
N LYS A 50 9.58 28.03 15.49
CA LYS A 50 10.49 28.75 16.39
C LYS A 50 11.97 28.77 15.93
N VAL A 51 12.24 28.56 14.64
CA VAL A 51 13.56 28.70 14.02
C VAL A 51 13.41 29.37 12.65
N ASP A 52 14.32 30.28 12.31
CA ASP A 52 14.26 31.02 11.04
C ASP A 52 14.78 30.19 9.87
N TRP A 53 15.85 29.40 10.09
CA TRP A 53 16.45 28.52 9.09
C TRP A 53 17.12 27.32 9.75
N ALA A 54 17.31 26.24 8.98
CA ALA A 54 18.03 25.04 9.40
C ALA A 54 18.83 24.47 8.22
N PHE A 55 20.03 23.95 8.50
CA PHE A 55 20.78 23.14 7.55
C PHE A 55 20.45 21.66 7.79
N ALA A 56 20.17 20.93 6.71
CA ALA A 56 19.90 19.51 6.76
C ALA A 56 20.43 18.82 5.50
N VAL A 57 20.72 17.53 5.61
CA VAL A 57 21.07 16.66 4.48
C VAL A 57 19.90 15.72 4.19
N THR A 58 19.60 15.51 2.92
CA THR A 58 18.52 14.61 2.52
C THR A 58 19.04 13.18 2.50
N VAL A 59 18.42 12.30 3.31
CA VAL A 59 18.80 10.89 3.43
C VAL A 59 17.91 9.98 2.57
N PHE A 60 16.58 10.14 2.67
CA PHE A 60 15.61 9.37 1.88
C PHE A 60 14.82 10.30 0.96
N THR A 61 14.54 9.84 -0.27
CA THR A 61 13.82 10.62 -1.28
C THR A 61 12.64 9.85 -1.86
N GLY A 62 11.64 10.57 -2.38
CA GLY A 62 10.53 9.99 -3.13
C GLY A 62 9.78 8.88 -2.40
N MET A 63 9.72 7.69 -3.04
CA MET A 63 8.99 6.53 -2.55
C MET A 63 9.66 5.80 -1.38
N GLU A 64 10.93 6.10 -1.13
CA GLU A 64 11.70 5.48 -0.05
C GLU A 64 11.57 6.24 1.27
N THR A 65 10.87 7.39 1.27
CA THR A 65 10.59 8.12 2.51
C THR A 65 9.73 7.28 3.44
N LYS A 66 10.06 7.26 4.74
CA LYS A 66 9.32 6.51 5.78
C LYS A 66 7.81 6.77 5.75
N LEU A 67 7.42 8.02 5.49
CA LEU A 67 6.01 8.40 5.37
C LEU A 67 5.35 7.76 4.15
N MET A 68 6.04 7.69 3.01
CA MET A 68 5.51 7.03 1.82
C MET A 68 5.39 5.51 2.03
N LEU A 69 6.41 4.89 2.64
CA LEU A 69 6.41 3.46 2.98
C LEU A 69 5.26 3.11 3.93
N HIS A 70 5.03 3.92 4.96
CA HIS A 70 3.90 3.78 5.88
C HIS A 70 2.54 4.04 5.23
N SER A 71 2.49 4.96 4.25
CA SER A 71 1.25 5.35 3.56
C SER A 71 0.87 4.45 2.38
N ARG A 72 1.50 3.28 2.22
CA ARG A 72 1.09 2.27 1.23
C ARG A 72 -0.32 1.79 1.55
N THR A 73 -1.29 2.55 1.06
CA THR A 73 -2.70 2.30 1.28
C THR A 73 -3.08 1.04 0.54
N PRO A 74 -3.80 0.10 1.19
CA PRO A 74 -4.41 -1.00 0.46
C PRO A 74 -5.35 -0.40 -0.60
N THR A 75 -5.29 -0.95 -1.81
CA THR A 75 -6.12 -0.49 -2.93
C THR A 75 -7.58 -0.42 -2.48
N LYS A 76 -8.17 0.78 -2.49
CA LYS A 76 -9.57 0.97 -2.15
C LYS A 76 -10.42 0.24 -3.19
N ARG A 77 -10.95 -0.93 -2.83
CA ARG A 77 -12.02 -1.56 -3.60
C ARG A 77 -13.33 -0.85 -3.29
N SER A 78 -14.15 -0.61 -4.30
CA SER A 78 -15.44 0.01 -4.08
C SER A 78 -16.33 -0.97 -3.32
N ARG A 79 -17.04 -0.51 -2.29
CA ARG A 79 -18.05 -1.30 -1.58
C ARG A 79 -19.11 -1.87 -2.56
N VAL A 80 -19.32 -1.15 -3.67
CA VAL A 80 -20.18 -1.59 -4.77
C VAL A 80 -19.60 -2.82 -5.48
N GLU A 81 -18.30 -2.84 -5.79
CA GLU A 81 -17.63 -4.00 -6.42
C GLU A 81 -17.69 -5.24 -5.52
N GLU A 82 -17.52 -5.06 -4.21
CA GLU A 82 -17.61 -6.15 -3.23
C GLU A 82 -19.04 -6.71 -3.14
N MET A 83 -20.05 -5.83 -3.22
CA MET A 83 -21.46 -6.21 -3.27
C MET A 83 -21.82 -6.95 -4.57
N PHE A 84 -21.39 -6.43 -5.73
CA PHE A 84 -21.62 -7.07 -7.04
C PHE A 84 -20.93 -8.43 -7.15
N ASN A 85 -19.71 -8.55 -6.61
CA ASN A 85 -18.99 -9.83 -6.57
C ASN A 85 -19.75 -10.89 -5.74
N GLY A 86 -20.55 -10.46 -4.76
CA GLY A 86 -21.46 -11.34 -4.01
C GLY A 86 -22.71 -11.76 -4.81
N PHE A 87 -23.23 -10.92 -5.70
CA PHE A 87 -24.40 -11.26 -6.53
C PHE A 87 -24.07 -12.22 -7.68
N LEU A 88 -22.84 -12.19 -8.19
CA LEU A 88 -22.40 -13.04 -9.30
C LEU A 88 -22.66 -14.54 -9.06
N PRO A 89 -22.22 -15.18 -7.95
CA PRO A 89 -22.50 -16.60 -7.70
C PRO A 89 -23.99 -16.89 -7.50
N ILE A 90 -24.75 -15.97 -6.89
CA ILE A 90 -26.19 -16.12 -6.68
C ILE A 90 -26.91 -16.18 -8.03
N LEU A 91 -26.58 -15.28 -8.95
CA LEU A 91 -27.16 -15.23 -10.29
C LEU A 91 -26.84 -16.51 -11.07
N PHE A 92 -25.60 -17.00 -11.00
CA PHE A 92 -25.21 -18.28 -11.61
C PHE A 92 -26.06 -19.45 -11.10
N VAL A 93 -26.30 -19.55 -9.78
CA VAL A 93 -27.13 -20.61 -9.19
C VAL A 93 -28.58 -20.52 -9.69
N VAL A 94 -29.17 -19.33 -9.68
CA VAL A 94 -30.55 -19.13 -10.16
C VAL A 94 -30.69 -19.51 -11.65
N LEU A 95 -29.71 -19.12 -12.48
CA LEU A 95 -29.67 -19.48 -13.90
C LEU A 95 -29.59 -20.99 -14.11
N LEU A 96 -28.73 -21.69 -13.36
CA LEU A 96 -28.62 -23.16 -13.44
C LEU A 96 -29.92 -23.85 -13.06
N VAL A 97 -30.57 -23.40 -11.97
CA VAL A 97 -31.85 -23.96 -11.51
C VAL A 97 -32.95 -23.73 -12.54
N ALA A 98 -33.09 -22.51 -13.06
CA ALA A 98 -34.08 -22.20 -14.08
C ALA A 98 -33.88 -23.03 -15.36
N SER A 99 -32.63 -23.23 -15.78
CA SER A 99 -32.28 -24.06 -16.93
C SER A 99 -32.66 -25.53 -16.71
N LEU A 100 -32.36 -26.08 -15.53
CA LEU A 100 -32.76 -27.45 -15.16
C LEU A 100 -34.28 -27.64 -15.19
N PHE A 101 -35.04 -26.69 -14.62
CA PHE A 101 -36.50 -26.73 -14.67
C PHE A 101 -37.04 -26.65 -16.10
N ALA A 102 -36.46 -25.80 -16.95
CA ALA A 102 -36.86 -25.70 -18.35
C ALA A 102 -36.61 -27.00 -19.11
N VAL A 103 -35.46 -27.66 -18.89
CA VAL A 103 -35.14 -28.94 -19.51
C VAL A 103 -36.08 -30.04 -19.03
N LEU A 104 -36.31 -30.14 -17.71
CA LEU A 104 -37.24 -31.13 -17.15
C LEU A 104 -38.66 -30.95 -17.68
N GLY A 105 -39.16 -29.72 -17.70
CA GLY A 105 -40.49 -29.40 -18.25
C GLY A 105 -40.59 -29.79 -19.73
N ARG A 106 -39.55 -29.50 -20.52
CA ARG A 106 -39.48 -29.90 -21.94
C ARG A 106 -39.50 -31.41 -22.11
N VAL A 107 -38.75 -32.16 -21.30
CA VAL A 107 -38.69 -33.63 -21.38
C VAL A 107 -40.05 -34.25 -21.04
N LEU A 108 -40.69 -33.80 -19.95
CA LEU A 108 -42.01 -34.27 -19.55
C LEU A 108 -43.08 -33.97 -20.61
N PHE A 109 -43.05 -32.77 -21.20
CA PHE A 109 -43.96 -32.39 -22.28
C PHE A 109 -43.77 -33.29 -23.52
N LEU A 110 -42.54 -33.56 -23.92
CA LEU A 110 -42.25 -34.45 -25.05
C LEU A 110 -42.68 -35.90 -24.79
N GLN A 111 -42.54 -36.40 -23.56
CA GLN A 111 -43.05 -37.72 -23.17
C GLN A 111 -44.58 -37.78 -23.20
N GLY A 112 -45.26 -36.73 -22.75
CA GLY A 112 -46.72 -36.66 -22.79
C GLY A 112 -47.29 -36.56 -24.21
N VAL A 113 -46.60 -35.87 -25.12
CA VAL A 113 -47.03 -35.72 -26.52
C VAL A 113 -46.61 -36.92 -27.37
N GLY A 114 -45.47 -37.56 -27.08
CA GLY A 114 -44.99 -38.74 -27.80
C GLY A 114 -45.73 -40.05 -27.47
N GLY A 115 -46.56 -40.06 -26.42
CA GLY A 115 -47.45 -41.18 -26.09
C GLY A 115 -48.88 -41.02 -26.62
N ALA A 116 -49.19 -39.93 -27.33
CA ALA A 116 -50.55 -39.56 -27.74
C ALA A 116 -50.80 -39.63 -29.26
N TRP A 117 -49.93 -40.27 -30.04
CA TRP A 117 -50.15 -40.61 -31.46
C TRP A 117 -49.69 -42.03 -31.77
#